data_AF-A0A4R1I5I1-F1
#
_entry.id   AF-A0A4R1I5I1-F1
#
_cell.length_a   1.000
_cell.length_b   1.000
_cell.length_c   1.000
_cell.angle_alpha   90.00
_cell.angle_beta   90.00
_cell.angle_gamma   90.00
#
_symmetry.space_group_name_H-M   'P 1'
#
loop_
_entity.id
_entity.type
_entity.pdbx_description
1 polymer ?
#
loop_
_entity_poly.entity_id
_entity_poly.type
_entity_poly.pdbx_seq_one_letter_code
_entity_poly.pdbx_strand_id
1 'polypeptide(L)'
;MQLLTLSMLNVLLTAIAVSGVLALLCFLLARALGYTRNGAALLVCAAAFALLGFVTGSIMGHSRTPAVNAVLPAALAFLGGTLAYLIGTKGVREQVGTAGFVLCFAFSLFIGTHFGARMRFDFDSALAAPNVARDRQLDIEAAQHIVDLQRMVNAAELLALLDGVAKDKGIDPVQLRAMSLRERLAAKATSTAP
;
A
#
# COMPACT_ATOMS: atom_id res chain seq x y z
N MET A 1 -22.41 -2.74 -14.65
CA MET A 1 -22.68 -3.11 -13.24
C MET A 1 -23.04 -4.59 -13.03
N GLN A 2 -23.85 -5.22 -13.89
CA GLN A 2 -24.31 -6.62 -13.71
C GLN A 2 -23.20 -7.70 -13.74
N LEU A 3 -22.15 -7.54 -14.55
CA LEU A 3 -21.01 -8.48 -14.57
C LEU A 3 -20.23 -8.49 -13.24
N LEU A 4 -20.28 -7.37 -12.51
CA LEU A 4 -19.50 -7.16 -11.29
C LEU A 4 -20.21 -7.75 -10.07
N THR A 5 -21.55 -7.66 -10.04
CA THR A 5 -22.37 -8.38 -9.04
C THR A 5 -22.22 -9.90 -9.18
N LEU A 6 -22.09 -10.41 -10.42
CA LEU A 6 -21.83 -11.83 -10.68
C LEU A 6 -20.43 -12.26 -10.21
N SER A 7 -19.40 -11.45 -10.45
CA SER A 7 -18.05 -11.74 -9.96
C SER A 7 -17.97 -11.75 -8.43
N MET A 8 -18.53 -10.74 -7.77
CA MET A 8 -18.59 -10.68 -6.30
C MET A 8 -19.38 -11.85 -5.71
N LEU A 9 -20.51 -12.22 -6.34
CA LEU A 9 -21.30 -13.37 -5.94
C LEU A 9 -20.49 -14.66 -6.06
N ASN A 10 -19.76 -14.87 -7.16
CA ASN A 10 -18.93 -16.06 -7.35
C ASN A 10 -17.81 -16.16 -6.31
N VAL A 11 -17.13 -15.05 -5.99
CA VAL A 11 -16.08 -15.04 -4.95
C VAL A 11 -16.66 -15.33 -3.57
N LEU A 12 -17.84 -14.78 -3.27
CA LEU A 12 -18.53 -15.05 -2.00
C LEU A 12 -18.99 -16.51 -1.92
N LEU A 13 -19.48 -17.08 -3.03
CA LEU A 13 -19.91 -18.47 -3.12
C LEU A 13 -18.73 -19.43 -2.94
N THR A 14 -17.57 -19.15 -3.56
CA THR A 14 -16.36 -19.95 -3.38
C THR A 14 -15.80 -19.82 -1.96
N ALA A 15 -15.83 -18.64 -1.36
CA ALA A 15 -15.41 -18.44 0.03
C ALA A 15 -16.28 -19.26 1.01
N ILE A 16 -17.60 -19.26 0.82
CA ILE A 16 -18.53 -20.05 1.64
C ILE A 16 -18.33 -21.56 1.40
N ALA A 17 -18.15 -21.97 0.15
CA ALA A 17 -17.94 -23.39 -0.17
C ALA A 17 -16.63 -23.92 0.45
N VAL A 18 -15.52 -23.20 0.27
CA VAL A 18 -14.21 -23.60 0.80
C VAL A 18 -14.19 -23.58 2.33
N SER A 19 -14.75 -22.53 2.95
CA SER A 19 -14.84 -22.47 4.43
C SER A 19 -15.75 -23.55 5.01
N GLY A 20 -16.85 -23.88 4.34
CA GLY A 20 -17.73 -24.98 4.71
C GLY A 20 -17.05 -26.34 4.64
N VAL A 21 -16.30 -26.61 3.56
CA VAL A 21 -15.53 -27.86 3.41
C VAL A 21 -14.45 -27.98 4.47
N LEU A 22 -13.68 -26.91 4.73
CA LEU A 22 -12.67 -26.91 5.79
C LEU A 22 -13.28 -27.12 7.18
N ALA A 23 -14.41 -26.46 7.47
CA ALA A 23 -15.11 -26.62 8.74
C ALA A 23 -15.57 -28.05 8.96
N LEU A 24 -16.14 -28.67 7.91
CA LEU A 24 -16.54 -30.07 7.92
C LEU A 24 -15.34 -30.99 8.18
N LEU A 25 -14.21 -30.74 7.51
CA LEU A 25 -12.99 -31.52 7.69
C LEU A 25 -12.44 -31.41 9.12
N CYS A 26 -12.36 -30.21 9.67
CA CYS A 26 -11.96 -29.97 11.07
C CYS A 26 -12.92 -30.65 12.06
N PHE A 27 -14.22 -30.63 11.79
CA PHE A 27 -15.21 -31.32 12.61
C PHE A 27 -15.03 -32.84 12.58
N LEU A 28 -14.79 -33.43 11.40
CA LEU A 28 -14.52 -34.86 11.26
C LEU A 28 -13.24 -35.27 11.98
N LEU A 29 -12.18 -34.45 11.90
CA LEU A 29 -10.93 -34.65 12.65
C LEU A 29 -11.14 -34.58 14.17
N ALA A 30 -11.87 -33.57 14.66
CA ALA A 30 -12.17 -33.44 16.09
C ALA A 30 -13.01 -34.63 16.60
N ARG A 31 -13.92 -35.13 15.78
CA ARG A 31 -14.70 -36.34 16.07
C ARG A 31 -13.83 -37.59 16.09
N ALA A 32 -12.89 -37.74 15.15
CA ALA A 32 -11.94 -38.84 15.11
C ALA A 32 -11.00 -38.86 16.33
N LEU A 33 -10.66 -37.68 16.87
CA LEU A 33 -9.81 -37.51 18.06
C LEU A 33 -10.58 -37.64 19.39
N GLY A 34 -11.87 -37.95 19.37
CA GLY A 34 -12.67 -38.14 20.59
C GLY A 34 -13.06 -36.86 21.32
N TYR A 35 -12.88 -35.68 20.71
CA TYR A 35 -13.32 -34.40 21.26
C TYR A 35 -14.84 -34.19 21.03
N THR A 36 -15.67 -34.93 21.76
CA THR A 36 -17.12 -35.06 21.43
C THR A 36 -18.07 -34.36 22.40
N ARG A 37 -17.62 -33.40 23.22
CA ARG A 37 -18.51 -32.80 24.22
C ARG A 37 -19.52 -31.79 23.66
N ASN A 38 -19.25 -31.12 22.52
CA ASN A 38 -20.18 -30.18 21.85
C ASN A 38 -19.79 -29.93 20.38
N GLY A 39 -20.21 -30.82 19.48
CA GLY A 39 -19.80 -30.80 18.08
C GLY A 39 -20.18 -29.53 17.28
N ALA A 40 -21.34 -28.94 17.56
CA ALA A 40 -21.85 -27.79 16.80
C ALA A 40 -21.04 -26.50 17.03
N ALA A 41 -20.65 -26.20 18.28
CA ALA A 41 -19.86 -25.01 18.59
C ALA A 41 -18.47 -25.08 17.95
N LEU A 42 -17.87 -26.27 17.95
CA LEU A 42 -16.55 -26.51 17.35
C LEU A 42 -16.59 -26.34 15.82
N LEU A 43 -17.69 -26.75 15.18
CA LEU A 43 -17.92 -26.58 13.75
C LEU A 43 -18.06 -25.09 13.37
N VAL A 44 -18.81 -24.30 14.16
CA VAL A 44 -18.95 -22.84 13.93
C VAL A 44 -17.62 -22.12 14.11
N CYS A 45 -16.85 -22.45 15.15
CA CYS A 45 -15.51 -21.90 15.33
C CYS A 45 -14.60 -22.27 14.15
N ALA A 46 -14.56 -23.54 13.75
CA ALA A 46 -13.74 -23.99 12.62
C ALA A 46 -14.12 -23.28 11.30
N ALA A 47 -15.42 -23.09 11.05
CA ALA A 47 -15.90 -22.34 9.88
C ALA A 47 -15.47 -20.87 9.92
N ALA A 48 -15.56 -20.22 11.08
CA ALA A 48 -15.13 -18.84 11.26
C ALA A 48 -13.65 -18.65 10.91
N PHE A 49 -12.78 -19.54 11.39
CA PHE A 49 -11.35 -19.47 11.13
C PHE A 49 -10.97 -19.88 9.71
N ALA A 50 -11.64 -20.89 9.16
CA ALA A 50 -11.45 -21.27 7.76
C ALA A 50 -11.80 -20.11 6.82
N LEU A 51 -12.90 -19.40 7.09
CA LEU A 51 -13.30 -18.21 6.33
C LEU A 51 -12.27 -17.09 6.49
N LEU A 52 -11.85 -16.79 7.72
CA LEU A 52 -10.83 -15.77 7.98
C LEU A 52 -9.50 -16.08 7.27
N GLY A 53 -9.04 -17.34 7.32
CA GLY A 53 -7.83 -17.80 6.67
C GLY A 53 -7.93 -17.68 5.14
N PHE A 54 -9.07 -18.07 4.55
CA PHE A 54 -9.32 -17.92 3.13
C PHE A 54 -9.29 -16.44 2.69
N VAL A 55 -10.01 -15.56 3.41
CA VAL A 55 -10.04 -14.12 3.13
C VAL A 55 -8.63 -13.54 3.21
N THR A 56 -7.89 -13.87 4.26
CA THR A 56 -6.51 -13.40 4.44
C THR A 56 -5.58 -13.90 3.33
N GLY A 57 -5.66 -15.19 2.98
CA GLY A 57 -4.85 -15.78 1.90
C GLY A 57 -5.17 -15.16 0.54
N SER A 58 -6.45 -14.92 0.25
CA SER A 58 -6.88 -14.23 -0.98
C SER A 58 -6.30 -12.82 -1.07
N ILE A 59 -6.36 -12.06 0.02
CA ILE A 59 -5.80 -10.70 0.05
C ILE A 59 -4.29 -10.71 -0.13
N MET A 60 -3.59 -11.65 0.52
CA MET A 60 -2.15 -11.76 0.40
C MET A 60 -1.71 -12.19 -1.01
N GLY A 61 -2.50 -13.03 -1.69
CA GLY A 61 -2.28 -13.39 -3.09
C GLY A 61 -2.50 -12.24 -4.08
N HIS A 62 -3.42 -11.32 -3.78
CA HIS A 62 -3.75 -10.19 -4.67
C HIS A 62 -2.97 -8.91 -4.38
N SER A 63 -2.38 -8.76 -3.20
CA SER A 63 -1.73 -7.51 -2.80
C SER A 63 -0.24 -7.49 -3.13
N ARG A 64 0.16 -6.62 -4.07
CA ARG A 64 1.58 -6.33 -4.36
C ARG A 64 2.21 -5.32 -3.39
N THR A 65 1.49 -4.84 -2.37
CA THR A 65 1.95 -3.77 -1.48
C THR A 65 2.50 -4.29 -0.14
N PRO A 66 3.68 -3.83 0.31
CA PRO A 66 4.35 -4.33 1.52
C PRO A 66 3.61 -4.02 2.83
N ALA A 67 2.77 -3.00 2.87
CA ALA A 67 1.98 -2.67 4.07
C ALA A 67 0.98 -3.77 4.46
N VAL A 68 0.44 -4.49 3.46
CA VAL A 68 -0.52 -5.58 3.66
C VAL A 68 0.18 -6.83 4.22
N ASN A 69 1.47 -7.01 3.93
CA ASN A 69 2.27 -8.12 4.41
C ASN A 69 2.67 -8.01 5.90
N ALA A 70 2.64 -6.81 6.50
CA ALA A 70 2.96 -6.64 7.91
C ALA A 70 1.71 -6.70 8.81
N VAL A 71 0.61 -6.11 8.34
CA VAL A 71 -0.62 -5.98 9.14
C VAL A 71 -1.42 -7.29 9.21
N LEU A 72 -1.46 -8.07 8.13
CA LEU A 72 -2.21 -9.33 8.11
C LEU A 72 -1.63 -10.39 9.07
N PRO A 73 -0.30 -10.64 9.09
CA PRO A 73 0.27 -11.59 10.05
C PRO A 73 0.09 -11.14 11.49
N ALA A 74 0.18 -9.83 11.78
CA ALA A 74 -0.03 -9.29 13.12
C ALA A 74 -1.48 -9.48 13.61
N ALA A 75 -2.46 -9.20 12.74
CA ALA A 75 -3.87 -9.42 13.04
C ALA A 75 -4.19 -10.92 13.23
N LEU A 76 -3.62 -11.78 12.39
CA LEU A 76 -3.75 -13.24 12.52
C LEU A 76 -3.07 -13.78 13.78
N ALA A 77 -1.90 -13.28 14.14
CA ALA A 77 -1.21 -13.68 15.37
C ALA A 77 -2.00 -13.27 16.62
N PHE A 78 -2.60 -12.07 16.62
CA PHE A 78 -3.48 -11.62 17.69
C PHE A 78 -4.75 -12.49 17.81
N LEU A 79 -5.38 -12.82 16.67
CA LEU A 79 -6.55 -13.70 16.64
C LEU A 79 -6.21 -15.15 17.04
N GLY A 80 -5.05 -15.66 16.64
CA GLY A 80 -4.53 -16.96 17.05
C GLY A 80 -4.19 -17.02 18.55
N GLY A 81 -3.60 -15.96 19.09
CA GLY A 81 -3.27 -15.87 20.52
C GLY A 81 -4.51 -15.78 21.41
N THR A 82 -5.49 -14.95 21.03
CA THR A 82 -6.78 -14.85 21.74
C THR A 82 -7.55 -16.18 21.71
N LEU A 83 -7.52 -16.89 20.58
CA LEU A 83 -8.05 -18.25 20.45
C LEU A 83 -7.39 -19.25 21.39
N ALA A 84 -6.06 -19.34 21.35
CA ALA A 84 -5.31 -20.29 22.16
C ALA A 84 -5.60 -20.08 23.65
N TYR A 85 -5.72 -18.81 24.06
CA TYR A 85 -6.15 -18.44 25.39
C TYR A 85 -7.59 -18.89 25.70
N LEU A 86 -8.55 -18.62 24.82
CA LEU A 86 -9.97 -18.99 25.01
C LEU A 86 -10.20 -20.51 25.04
N ILE A 87 -9.49 -21.26 24.21
CA ILE A 87 -9.54 -22.74 24.21
C ILE A 87 -8.88 -23.28 25.49
N GLY A 88 -7.80 -22.66 25.94
CA GLY A 88 -7.06 -23.08 27.14
C GLY A 88 -7.73 -22.73 28.48
N THR A 89 -8.59 -21.70 28.52
CA THR A 89 -9.08 -21.15 29.80
C THR A 89 -10.59 -21.10 29.96
N LYS A 90 -11.40 -21.19 28.88
CA LYS A 90 -12.85 -20.92 28.95
C LYS A 90 -13.72 -22.03 28.36
N GLY A 91 -14.95 -22.13 28.88
CA GLY A 91 -15.94 -23.11 28.44
C GLY A 91 -16.61 -22.79 27.10
N VAL A 92 -17.24 -23.80 26.49
CA VAL A 92 -17.83 -23.79 25.14
C VAL A 92 -18.78 -22.61 24.88
N ARG A 93 -19.48 -22.12 25.91
CA ARG A 93 -20.44 -21.02 25.79
C ARG A 93 -19.77 -19.68 25.44
N GLU A 94 -18.53 -19.46 25.89
CA GLU A 94 -17.77 -18.26 25.54
C GLU A 94 -17.08 -18.37 24.17
N GLN A 95 -16.78 -19.59 23.71
CA GLN A 95 -16.15 -19.82 22.41
C GLN A 95 -17.04 -19.42 21.24
N VAL A 96 -18.36 -19.59 21.36
CA VAL A 96 -19.34 -19.19 20.34
C VAL A 96 -19.35 -17.67 20.13
N GLY A 97 -19.21 -16.89 21.22
CA GLY A 97 -19.13 -15.44 21.14
C GLY A 97 -17.91 -14.98 20.34
N THR A 98 -16.76 -15.57 20.62
CA THR A 98 -15.51 -15.31 19.88
C THR A 98 -15.64 -15.68 18.40
N ALA A 99 -16.25 -16.82 18.07
CA ALA A 99 -16.48 -17.21 16.68
C ALA A 99 -17.35 -16.19 15.93
N GLY A 100 -18.35 -15.61 16.59
CA GLY A 100 -19.16 -14.52 16.04
C GLY A 100 -18.33 -13.27 15.74
N PHE A 101 -17.44 -12.86 16.65
CA PHE A 101 -16.53 -11.74 16.42
C PHE A 101 -15.55 -12.01 15.27
N VAL A 102 -15.03 -13.23 15.18
CA VAL A 102 -14.11 -13.65 14.11
C VAL A 102 -14.81 -13.65 12.76
N LEU A 103 -16.05 -14.14 12.68
CA LEU A 103 -16.86 -14.06 11.46
C LEU A 103 -17.13 -12.60 11.06
N CYS A 104 -17.57 -11.77 12.02
CA CYS A 104 -17.83 -10.35 11.77
C CYS A 104 -16.58 -9.64 11.26
N PHE A 105 -15.42 -9.91 11.88
CA PHE A 105 -14.14 -9.40 11.45
C PHE A 105 -13.77 -9.92 10.06
N ALA A 106 -13.90 -11.21 9.78
CA ALA A 106 -13.61 -11.80 8.47
C ALA A 106 -14.47 -11.18 7.36
N PHE A 107 -15.77 -10.98 7.60
CA PHE A 107 -16.67 -10.32 6.65
C PHE A 107 -16.32 -8.84 6.47
N SER A 108 -16.05 -8.11 7.55
CA SER A 108 -15.63 -6.71 7.47
C SER A 108 -14.33 -6.56 6.67
N LEU A 109 -13.39 -7.48 6.86
CA LEU A 109 -12.10 -7.49 6.19
C LEU A 109 -12.26 -7.84 4.70
N PHE A 110 -13.10 -8.82 4.37
CA PHE A 110 -13.44 -9.19 3.00
C PHE A 110 -14.13 -8.05 2.23
N ILE A 111 -15.14 -7.42 2.83
CA ILE A 111 -15.84 -6.28 2.20
C ILE A 111 -14.88 -5.10 2.03
N GLY A 112 -14.11 -4.78 3.08
CA GLY A 112 -13.16 -3.67 3.09
C GLY A 112 -12.08 -3.81 2.01
N THR A 113 -11.55 -5.01 1.79
CA THR A 113 -10.50 -5.21 0.77
C THR A 113 -11.04 -5.10 -0.65
N HIS A 114 -12.21 -5.67 -0.94
CA HIS A 114 -12.84 -5.52 -2.26
C HIS A 114 -13.25 -4.07 -2.54
N PHE A 115 -13.79 -3.38 -1.53
CA PHE A 115 -14.16 -1.97 -1.66
C PHE A 115 -12.93 -1.07 -1.85
N GLY A 116 -11.88 -1.28 -1.04
CA GLY A 116 -10.62 -0.53 -1.15
C GLY A 116 -9.90 -0.77 -2.49
N ALA A 117 -9.85 -2.02 -2.96
CA ALA A 117 -9.28 -2.35 -4.26
C ALA A 117 -10.04 -1.64 -5.40
N ARG A 118 -11.37 -1.54 -5.29
CA ARG A 118 -12.19 -0.84 -6.27
C ARG A 118 -11.95 0.67 -6.25
N MET A 119 -11.93 1.29 -5.07
CA MET A 119 -11.61 2.72 -4.98
C MET A 119 -10.24 3.03 -5.58
N ARG A 120 -9.26 2.14 -5.40
CA ARG A 120 -7.94 2.29 -6.03
C ARG A 120 -8.01 2.16 -7.55
N PHE A 121 -8.75 1.18 -8.07
CA PHE A 121 -8.93 1.03 -9.52
C PHE A 121 -9.65 2.24 -10.14
N ASP A 122 -10.73 2.71 -9.49
CA ASP A 122 -11.49 3.88 -9.94
C ASP A 122 -10.62 5.15 -9.87
N PHE A 123 -9.75 5.27 -8.85
CA PHE A 123 -8.79 6.38 -8.74
C PHE A 123 -7.67 6.30 -9.80
N ASP A 124 -7.06 5.13 -9.98
CA ASP A 124 -6.00 4.93 -10.97
C ASP A 124 -6.52 5.11 -12.40
N SER A 125 -7.75 4.66 -12.69
CA SER A 125 -8.40 4.89 -13.98
C SER A 125 -8.81 6.35 -14.20
N ALA A 126 -9.24 7.06 -13.15
CA ALA A 126 -9.46 8.50 -13.20
C ALA A 126 -8.15 9.27 -13.46
N LEU A 127 -7.04 8.81 -12.87
CA LEU A 127 -5.70 9.38 -13.12
C LEU A 127 -5.16 9.06 -14.51
N ALA A 128 -5.50 7.89 -15.06
CA ALA A 128 -5.12 7.48 -16.41
C ALA A 128 -5.97 8.15 -17.50
N ALA A 129 -7.01 8.91 -17.14
CA ALA A 129 -7.79 9.67 -18.10
C ALA A 129 -6.88 10.68 -18.83
N PRO A 130 -6.98 10.79 -20.17
CA PRO A 130 -6.04 11.58 -20.97
C PRO A 130 -6.04 13.06 -20.59
N ASN A 131 -7.15 13.57 -20.08
CA ASN A 131 -7.28 14.95 -19.61
C ASN A 131 -6.44 15.20 -18.34
N VAL A 132 -6.49 14.27 -17.37
CA VAL A 132 -5.74 14.40 -16.11
C VAL A 132 -4.24 14.20 -16.32
N ALA A 133 -3.86 13.28 -17.22
CA ALA A 133 -2.48 13.10 -17.62
C ALA A 133 -1.91 14.35 -18.31
N ARG A 134 -2.71 14.99 -19.18
CA ARG A 134 -2.36 16.24 -19.84
C ARG A 134 -2.21 17.40 -18.85
N ASP A 135 -3.13 17.54 -17.91
CA ASP A 135 -3.07 18.61 -16.89
C ASP A 135 -1.82 18.46 -16.01
N ARG A 136 -1.49 17.24 -15.58
CA ARG A 136 -0.24 16.97 -14.85
C ARG A 136 1.00 17.30 -15.66
N GLN A 137 0.98 17.03 -16.96
CA GLN A 137 2.10 17.34 -17.82
C GLN A 137 2.28 18.86 -17.98
N LEU A 138 1.18 19.60 -18.12
CA LEU A 138 1.20 21.06 -18.14
C LEU A 138 1.74 21.64 -16.82
N ASP A 139 1.36 21.07 -15.67
CA ASP A 139 1.89 21.49 -14.36
C ASP A 139 3.40 21.26 -14.23
N ILE A 140 3.89 20.13 -14.75
CA ILE A 140 5.33 19.82 -14.76
C ILE A 140 6.08 20.79 -15.68
N GLU A 141 5.56 21.06 -16.88
CA GLU A 141 6.14 22.01 -17.82
C GLU A 141 6.15 23.44 -17.24
N ALA A 142 5.07 23.86 -16.59
CA ALA A 142 5.00 25.15 -15.90
C ALA A 142 6.04 25.25 -14.76
N ALA A 143 6.21 24.20 -13.96
CA ALA A 143 7.21 24.15 -12.91
C ALA A 143 8.64 24.22 -13.47
N GLN A 144 8.92 23.56 -14.60
CA GLN A 144 10.21 23.63 -15.28
C GLN A 144 10.51 25.06 -15.77
N HIS A 145 9.52 25.73 -16.37
CA HIS A 145 9.66 27.11 -16.81
C HIS A 145 9.96 28.07 -15.65
N ILE A 146 9.34 27.88 -14.48
CA ILE A 146 9.64 28.69 -13.28
C ILE A 146 11.10 28.50 -12.84
N VAL A 147 11.58 27.26 -12.81
CA VAL A 147 12.98 26.97 -12.46
C VAL A 147 13.95 27.59 -13.46
N ASP A 148 13.65 27.52 -14.75
CA ASP A 148 14.49 28.11 -15.79
C ASP A 148 14.50 29.64 -15.72
N LEU A 149 13.37 30.27 -15.44
CA LEU A 149 13.31 31.72 -15.18
C LEU A 149 14.17 32.11 -13.97
N GLN A 150 14.11 31.35 -12.87
CA GLN A 150 14.97 31.59 -11.72
C GLN A 150 16.46 31.46 -12.07
N ARG A 151 16.84 30.45 -12.88
CA ARG A 151 18.22 30.30 -13.35
C ARG A 151 18.67 31.49 -14.20
N MET A 152 17.80 32.00 -15.07
CA MET A 152 18.11 33.18 -15.90
C MET A 152 18.25 34.45 -15.05
N VAL A 153 17.38 34.66 -14.06
CA VAL A 153 17.47 35.79 -13.11
C VAL A 153 18.77 35.72 -12.32
N ASN A 154 19.08 34.56 -11.74
CA ASN A 154 20.32 34.36 -11.00
C ASN A 154 21.57 34.57 -11.88
N ALA A 155 21.51 34.17 -13.16
CA ALA A 155 22.60 34.40 -14.11
C ALA A 155 22.76 35.90 -14.45
N ALA A 156 21.66 36.62 -14.63
CA ALA A 156 21.68 38.07 -14.88
C ALA A 156 22.23 38.84 -13.67
N GLU A 157 21.82 38.48 -12.46
CA GLU A 157 22.32 39.07 -11.22
C GLU A 157 23.83 38.81 -11.05
N LEU A 158 24.28 37.58 -11.33
CA LEU A 158 25.70 37.23 -11.30
C LEU A 158 26.52 38.05 -12.31
N LEU A 159 25.99 38.30 -13.52
CA LEU A 159 26.64 39.15 -14.50
C LEU A 159 26.72 40.61 -14.03
N ALA A 160 25.66 41.14 -13.42
CA ALA A 160 25.65 42.49 -12.87
C ALA A 160 26.67 42.66 -11.74
N LEU A 161 26.80 41.66 -10.85
CA LEU A 161 27.82 41.64 -9.81
C LEU A 161 29.24 41.62 -10.39
N LEU A 162 29.48 40.78 -11.41
CA LEU A 162 30.79 40.72 -12.08
C LEU A 162 31.16 42.04 -12.76
N ASP A 163 30.22 42.70 -13.43
CA ASP A 163 30.45 43.99 -14.06
C ASP A 163 30.73 45.09 -13.02
N GLY A 164 30.06 45.04 -11.85
CA GLY A 164 30.35 45.91 -10.70
C GLY A 164 31.78 45.72 -10.16
N VAL A 165 32.22 44.46 -9.99
CA VAL A 165 33.57 44.13 -9.55
C VAL A 165 34.62 44.52 -10.59
N ALA A 166 34.35 44.33 -11.88
CA ALA A 166 35.22 44.73 -12.97
C ALA A 166 35.47 46.24 -12.96
N LYS A 167 34.40 47.04 -12.76
CA LYS A 167 34.46 48.50 -12.67
C LYS A 167 35.26 48.98 -11.46
N ASP A 168 35.09 48.34 -10.30
CA ASP A 168 35.83 48.66 -9.07
C ASP A 168 37.32 48.37 -9.19
N LYS A 169 37.69 47.27 -9.86
CA LYS A 169 39.09 46.87 -10.06
C LYS A 169 39.76 47.48 -11.28
N GLY A 170 39.04 48.23 -12.11
CA GLY A 170 39.55 48.80 -13.37
C GLY A 170 39.95 47.74 -14.40
N ILE A 171 39.34 46.54 -14.34
CA ILE A 171 39.63 45.41 -15.23
C ILE A 171 38.54 45.31 -16.29
N ASP A 172 38.90 44.99 -17.52
CA ASP A 172 37.96 44.79 -18.62
C ASP A 172 37.02 43.60 -18.29
N PRO A 173 35.68 43.77 -18.29
CA PRO A 173 34.71 42.73 -17.88
C PRO A 173 34.86 41.40 -18.64
N VAL A 174 35.36 41.44 -19.88
CA VAL A 174 35.61 40.24 -20.69
C VAL A 174 36.72 39.37 -20.09
N GLN A 175 37.78 39.99 -19.55
CA GLN A 175 38.89 39.26 -18.92
C GLN A 175 38.48 38.65 -17.58
N LEU A 176 37.67 39.38 -16.80
CA LEU A 176 37.15 38.89 -15.52
C LEU A 176 36.22 37.67 -15.71
N ARG A 177 35.36 37.72 -16.73
CA ARG A 177 34.50 36.59 -17.12
C ARG A 177 35.33 35.35 -17.51
N ALA A 178 36.38 35.53 -18.31
CA ALA A 178 37.26 34.44 -18.72
C ALA A 178 38.01 33.80 -17.53
N MET A 179 38.42 34.58 -16.52
CA MET A 179 39.02 34.04 -15.30
C MET A 179 38.02 33.24 -14.45
N SER A 180 36.81 33.77 -14.22
CA SER A 180 35.77 33.07 -13.44
C SER A 180 35.32 31.75 -14.07
N LEU A 181 35.27 31.67 -15.41
CA LEU A 181 34.95 30.45 -16.15
C LEU A 181 36.07 29.41 -16.03
N ARG A 182 37.34 29.84 -16.06
CA ARG A 182 38.50 28.97 -15.83
C ARG A 182 38.51 28.41 -14.41
N GLU A 183 38.22 29.23 -13.39
CA GLU A 183 38.14 28.77 -12.00
C GLU A 183 36.99 27.78 -11.79
N ARG A 184 35.80 28.03 -12.37
CA ARG A 184 34.67 27.10 -12.30
C ARG A 184 34.94 25.77 -13.01
N LEU A 185 35.61 25.80 -14.16
CA LEU A 185 35.99 24.59 -14.89
C LEU A 185 37.08 23.79 -14.14
N ALA A 186 38.04 24.48 -13.51
CA ALA A 186 39.05 23.85 -12.67
C ALA A 186 38.44 23.21 -11.41
N ALA A 187 37.51 23.89 -10.74
CA ALA A 187 36.80 23.36 -9.57
C ALA A 187 35.87 22.17 -9.90
N LYS A 188 35.27 22.17 -11.10
CA LYS A 188 34.43 21.06 -11.55
C LYS A 188 35.27 19.83 -11.94
N ALA A 189 36.45 20.03 -12.51
CA ALA A 189 37.39 18.95 -12.85
C ALA A 189 37.95 18.24 -11.59
N THR A 190 38.14 18.97 -10.48
CA THR A 190 38.58 18.39 -9.21
C THR A 190 37.46 17.72 -8.41
N SER A 191 36.20 18.11 -8.62
CA SER A 191 35.01 17.51 -7.97
C SER A 191 34.52 16.20 -8.60
N THR A 192 34.99 15.85 -9.81
CA THR A 192 34.62 14.62 -10.52
C THR A 192 35.68 13.52 -10.45
N ALA A 193 36.74 13.70 -9.66
CA ALA A 193 37.65 12.61 -9.31
C ALA A 193 37.00 11.77 -8.20
N PRO A 194 36.87 10.44 -8.37
CA PRO A 194 36.19 9.54 -7.43
C PRO A 194 36.91 9.41 -6.07
#